data_AF-J1HMV8-F1
#
_entry.id   AF-J1HMV8-F1
#
_cell.length_a   1.000
_cell.length_b   1.000
_cell.length_c   1.000
_cell.angle_alpha   90.00
_cell.angle_beta   90.00
_cell.angle_gamma   90.00
#
_symmetry.space_group_name_H-M   'P 1'
#
loop_
_entity.id
_entity.type
_entity.pdbx_description
1 polymer ?
#
loop_
_entity_poly.entity_id
_entity_poly.type
_entity_poly.pdbx_seq_one_letter_code
_entity_poly.pdbx_strand_id
1 'polypeptide(L)'
;SAAEAGACPAAVLEAAAAAAQGGAEATEPMRATKGRASYLGERSIGHLDPGAVSSALILAEAAAAARAGEGAEDAERAAESPGDAERAAESPGDAEPAGEQS
;
A
#
# COMPACT_ATOMS: atom_id res chain seq x y z
N SER A 1 12.15 8.54 -9.46
CA SER A 1 10.74 8.26 -9.13
C SER A 1 10.64 7.52 -7.80
N ALA A 2 9.46 7.36 -7.19
CA ALA A 2 9.32 6.58 -5.95
C ALA A 2 9.84 5.13 -6.11
N ALA A 3 9.65 4.53 -7.29
CA ALA A 3 10.16 3.21 -7.62
C ALA A 3 11.70 3.15 -7.62
N GLU A 4 12.37 4.17 -8.19
CA GLU A 4 13.84 4.25 -8.22
C GLU A 4 14.46 4.50 -6.83
N ALA A 5 13.66 4.97 -5.87
CA ALA A 5 14.06 5.13 -4.48
C ALA A 5 13.89 3.85 -3.64
N GLY A 6 13.45 2.74 -4.25
CA GLY A 6 13.22 1.48 -3.54
C GLY A 6 12.02 1.51 -2.60
N ALA A 7 11.04 2.38 -2.83
CA ALA A 7 9.84 2.46 -2.01
C ALA A 7 8.96 1.21 -2.15
N CYS A 8 8.15 0.91 -1.13
CA CYS A 8 7.19 -0.18 -1.19
C CYS A 8 6.12 0.05 -2.28
N PRO A 9 5.49 -1.02 -2.81
CA PRO A 9 4.51 -0.90 -3.88
C PRO A 9 3.36 0.07 -3.59
N ALA A 10 2.82 0.11 -2.36
CA ALA A 10 1.77 1.08 -2.01
C ALA A 10 2.27 2.52 -2.13
N ALA A 11 3.46 2.83 -1.61
CA ALA A 11 4.06 4.16 -1.72
C ALA A 11 4.33 4.57 -3.18
N VAL A 12 4.70 3.61 -4.04
CA VAL A 12 4.85 3.88 -5.48
C VAL A 12 3.49 4.22 -6.12
N LEU A 13 2.44 3.48 -5.78
CA LEU A 13 1.09 3.72 -6.31
C LEU A 13 0.50 5.04 -5.80
N GLU A 14 0.78 5.43 -4.56
CA GLU A 14 0.38 6.73 -4.00
C GLU A 14 1.05 7.89 -4.75
N ALA A 15 2.37 7.78 -4.97
CA ALA A 15 3.09 8.78 -5.75
C ALA A 15 2.55 8.86 -7.19
N ALA A 16 2.21 7.72 -7.79
CA ALA A 16 1.62 7.67 -9.12
C ALA A 16 0.21 8.30 -9.15
N ALA A 17 -0.63 8.02 -8.16
CA ALA A 17 -1.97 8.60 -8.04
C ALA A 17 -1.91 10.13 -7.89
N ALA A 18 -1.02 10.65 -7.03
CA ALA A 18 -0.82 12.08 -6.86
C ALA A 18 -0.32 12.75 -8.16
N ALA A 19 0.64 12.13 -8.84
CA ALA A 19 1.15 12.65 -10.11
C ALA A 19 0.07 12.63 -11.21
N ALA A 20 -0.75 11.58 -11.28
CA ALA A 20 -1.83 11.46 -12.25
C ALA A 20 -2.95 12.49 -12.00
N GLN A 21 -3.29 12.75 -10.73
CA GLN A 21 -4.23 13.81 -10.37
C GLN A 21 -3.71 15.19 -10.82
N GLY A 22 -2.47 15.53 -10.49
CA GLY A 22 -1.85 16.77 -10.95
C GLY A 22 -1.76 16.85 -12.48
N GLY A 23 -1.50 15.72 -13.14
CA GLY A 23 -1.50 15.61 -14.60
C GLY A 23 -2.88 15.84 -15.22
N ALA A 24 -3.95 15.34 -14.60
CA ALA A 24 -5.32 15.57 -15.04
C ALA A 24 -5.71 17.06 -14.89
N GLU A 25 -5.42 17.67 -13.74
CA GLU A 25 -5.65 19.11 -13.49
C GLU A 25 -4.88 19.98 -14.50
N ALA A 26 -3.64 19.61 -14.80
CA ALA A 26 -2.81 20.33 -15.78
C ALA A 26 -3.39 20.32 -17.20
N THR A 27 -4.37 19.44 -17.52
CA THR A 27 -5.03 19.44 -18.84
C THR A 27 -5.96 20.62 -19.05
N GLU A 28 -6.48 21.24 -17.99
CA GLU A 28 -7.48 22.31 -18.09
C GLU A 28 -7.04 23.49 -18.99
N PRO A 29 -5.83 24.08 -18.83
CA PRO A 29 -5.39 25.18 -19.70
C PRO A 29 -4.94 24.71 -21.10
N MET A 30 -4.92 23.41 -21.40
CA MET A 30 -4.37 22.90 -22.66
C MET A 30 -5.39 22.93 -23.80
N ARG A 31 -4.93 23.27 -25.00
CA ARG A 31 -5.68 23.00 -26.23
C ARG A 31 -5.52 21.53 -26.61
N ALA A 32 -6.61 20.79 -26.72
CA ALA A 32 -6.59 19.40 -27.15
C ALA A 32 -6.05 19.26 -28.59
N THR A 33 -5.04 18.42 -28.78
CA THR A 33 -4.44 18.12 -30.10
C THR A 33 -4.75 16.71 -30.61
N LYS A 34 -5.34 15.86 -29.77
CA LYS A 34 -5.68 14.45 -30.06
C LYS A 34 -7.11 14.14 -29.60
N GLY A 35 -7.66 13.04 -30.11
CA GLY A 35 -8.99 12.54 -29.73
C GLY A 35 -10.15 13.44 -30.15
N ARG A 36 -11.36 13.15 -29.64
CA ARG A 36 -12.60 13.87 -30.01
C ARG A 36 -12.58 15.33 -29.56
N ALA A 37 -11.90 15.65 -28.45
CA ALA A 37 -11.79 17.02 -27.95
C ALA A 37 -11.03 17.95 -28.92
N SER A 38 -10.12 17.40 -29.74
CA SER A 38 -9.39 18.19 -30.73
C SER A 38 -10.29 18.89 -31.76
N TYR A 39 -11.49 18.36 -32.01
CA TYR A 39 -12.47 18.97 -32.93
C TYR A 39 -13.02 20.31 -32.43
N LEU A 40 -12.88 20.60 -31.14
CA LEU A 40 -13.36 21.83 -30.52
C LEU A 40 -12.35 22.99 -30.64
N GLY A 41 -11.10 22.71 -31.01
CA GLY A 41 -10.06 23.74 -31.14
C GLY A 41 -9.84 24.48 -29.82
N GLU A 42 -9.82 25.82 -29.87
CA GLU A 42 -9.65 26.67 -28.67
C GLU A 42 -10.75 26.47 -27.62
N ARG A 43 -11.94 26.01 -28.01
CA ARG A 43 -13.04 25.71 -27.08
C ARG A 43 -12.78 24.50 -26.17
N SER A 44 -11.68 23.77 -26.38
CA SER A 44 -11.25 22.72 -25.45
C SER A 44 -10.52 23.27 -24.22
N ILE A 45 -10.00 24.50 -24.28
CA ILE A 45 -9.31 25.15 -23.16
C ILE A 45 -10.33 25.48 -22.07
N GLY A 46 -9.96 25.26 -20.81
CA GLY A 46 -10.83 25.41 -19.65
C GLY A 46 -11.60 24.13 -19.29
N HIS A 47 -11.29 23.00 -19.93
CA HIS A 47 -11.92 21.71 -19.65
C HIS A 47 -10.89 20.63 -19.36
N LEU A 48 -11.10 19.89 -18.28
CA LEU A 48 -10.31 18.70 -17.98
C LEU A 48 -10.51 17.63 -19.05
N ASP A 49 -9.44 16.95 -19.43
CA ASP A 49 -9.52 15.77 -20.28
C ASP A 49 -10.12 14.59 -19.49
N PRO A 50 -11.28 14.04 -19.91
CA PRO A 50 -11.92 12.94 -19.17
C PRO A 50 -11.07 11.66 -19.16
N GLY A 51 -10.20 11.46 -20.15
CA GLY A 51 -9.26 10.33 -20.17
C GLY A 51 -8.19 10.43 -19.09
N ALA A 52 -7.60 11.62 -18.93
CA ALA A 52 -6.66 11.91 -17.85
C ALA A 52 -7.31 11.76 -16.47
N VAL A 53 -8.53 12.28 -16.28
CA VAL A 53 -9.29 12.13 -15.02
C VAL A 53 -9.56 10.66 -14.70
N SER A 54 -9.97 9.87 -15.70
CA SER A 54 -10.21 8.43 -15.51
C SER A 54 -8.94 7.69 -15.06
N SER A 55 -7.80 8.02 -15.65
CA SER A 55 -6.50 7.44 -15.27
C SER A 55 -6.12 7.81 -13.83
N ALA A 56 -6.36 9.04 -13.40
CA ALA A 56 -6.12 9.48 -12.04
C ALA A 56 -6.98 8.70 -11.03
N LEU A 57 -8.26 8.48 -11.34
CA LEU A 57 -9.16 7.68 -10.51
C LEU A 57 -8.72 6.22 -10.41
N ILE A 58 -8.34 5.59 -11.53
CA ILE A 58 -7.84 4.21 -11.52
C ILE A 58 -6.61 4.07 -10.63
N LEU A 59 -5.66 5.01 -10.71
CA LEU A 59 -4.46 4.99 -9.88
C LEU A 59 -4.75 5.27 -8.41
N ALA A 60 -5.72 6.14 -8.11
CA ALA A 60 -6.16 6.40 -6.75
C ALA A 60 -6.75 5.13 -6.11
N GLU A 61 -7.61 4.41 -6.83
CA GLU A 61 -8.18 3.15 -6.33
C GLU A 61 -7.14 2.04 -6.24
N ALA A 62 -6.18 1.98 -7.17
CA ALA A 62 -5.05 1.04 -7.08
C ALA A 62 -4.19 1.29 -5.83
N ALA A 63 -3.91 2.55 -5.50
CA ALA A 63 -3.20 2.92 -4.27
C ALA A 63 -4.00 2.54 -3.01
N ALA A 64 -5.32 2.76 -3.02
CA ALA A 64 -6.19 2.36 -1.92
C ALA A 64 -6.22 0.84 -1.72
N ALA A 65 -6.32 0.07 -2.80
CA ALA A 65 -6.29 -1.39 -2.76
C ALA A 65 -4.93 -1.92 -2.26
N ALA A 66 -3.82 -1.31 -2.68
CA ALA A 66 -2.49 -1.73 -2.25
C ALA A 66 -2.27 -1.55 -0.74
N ARG A 67 -2.72 -0.42 -0.16
CA ARG A 67 -2.68 -0.20 1.30
C ARG A 67 -3.52 -1.24 2.06
N ALA A 68 -4.68 -1.60 1.52
CA ALA A 68 -5.54 -2.61 2.14
C ALA A 68 -4.89 -4.01 2.12
N GLY A 69 -4.12 -4.32 1.08
CA GLY A 69 -3.35 -5.56 0.97
C GLY A 69 -2.17 -5.66 1.93
N GLU A 70 -1.42 -4.57 2.15
CA GLU A 70 -0.30 -4.55 3.12
C GLU A 70 -0.76 -4.90 4.54
N GLY A 71 -1.92 -4.38 4.97
CA GLY A 71 -2.49 -4.72 6.29
C GLY A 71 -3.01 -6.16 6.41
N ALA A 72 -3.31 -6.82 5.30
CA ALA A 72 -3.73 -8.23 5.28
C ALA A 72 -2.52 -9.18 5.34
N GLU A 73 -1.45 -8.86 4.60
CA GLU A 73 -0.19 -9.62 4.60
C GLU A 73 0.50 -9.57 5.99
N ASP A 74 0.49 -8.40 6.64
CA ASP A 74 1.00 -8.24 8.01
C ASP A 74 0.21 -9.05 9.04
N ALA A 75 -1.12 -9.16 8.87
CA ALA A 75 -1.98 -9.96 9.74
C ALA A 75 -1.77 -11.48 9.53
N GLU A 76 -1.57 -11.91 8.29
CA GLU A 76 -1.27 -13.30 7.95
C GLU A 76 0.12 -13.72 8.45
N ARG A 77 1.14 -12.85 8.33
CA ARG A 77 2.49 -13.08 8.87
C ARG A 77 2.53 -13.11 10.40
N ALA A 78 1.68 -12.34 11.07
CA ALA A 78 1.53 -12.39 12.52
C ALA A 78 0.85 -13.68 13.00
N ALA A 79 -0.01 -14.28 12.18
CA ALA A 79 -0.67 -15.55 12.48
C ALA A 79 0.24 -16.78 12.32
N GLU A 80 1.30 -16.69 11.49
CA GLU A 80 2.24 -17.80 11.24
C GLU A 80 3.35 -17.98 12.29
N SER A 81 3.46 -17.10 13.31
CA SER A 81 4.42 -17.27 14.41
C SER A 81 3.76 -17.45 15.80
N PRO A 82 3.28 -18.66 16.11
CA PRO A 82 3.14 -19.11 17.49
C PRO A 82 3.98 -20.37 17.69
N GLY A 83 5.19 -20.26 18.25
CA GLY A 83 6.02 -21.47 18.39
C GLY A 83 7.34 -21.45 19.14
N ASP A 84 7.62 -20.50 20.04
CA ASP A 84 8.75 -20.61 20.99
C ASP A 84 8.33 -20.33 22.45
N ALA A 85 7.08 -20.66 22.82
CA ALA A 85 6.53 -20.31 24.13
C ALA A 85 6.21 -21.49 25.06
N GLU A 86 6.54 -22.75 24.72
CA GLU A 86 6.15 -23.88 25.57
C GLU A 86 7.27 -24.92 25.77
N ARG A 87 8.35 -24.53 26.46
CA ARG A 87 9.18 -25.50 27.20
C ARG A 87 9.91 -24.94 28.43
N ALA A 88 9.27 -24.00 29.13
CA ALA A 88 9.73 -23.54 30.45
C ALA A 88 8.56 -23.57 31.45
N ALA A 89 8.04 -24.77 31.70
CA ALA A 89 7.27 -25.04 32.91
C ALA A 89 8.08 -26.05 33.74
N GLU A 90 8.48 -25.56 34.90
CA GLU A 90 9.34 -26.20 35.88
C GLU A 90 8.65 -27.41 36.53
N SER A 91 9.43 -28.43 36.90
CA SER A 91 9.35 -29.01 38.24
C SER A 91 10.58 -29.88 38.54
N PRO A 92 11.52 -29.43 39.40
CA PRO A 92 12.39 -30.33 40.15
C PRO A 92 11.93 -30.32 41.61
N GLY A 93 11.27 -31.39 42.05
CA GLY A 93 10.71 -31.41 43.40
C GLY A 93 10.35 -32.80 43.88
N ASP A 94 11.34 -33.68 44.01
CA ASP A 94 11.32 -34.73 45.03
C ASP A 94 12.75 -34.97 45.50
N ALA A 95 13.13 -34.26 46.57
CA ALA A 95 14.27 -34.57 47.40
C ALA A 95 13.80 -34.51 48.84
N GLU A 96 13.70 -35.67 49.48
CA GLU A 96 13.71 -35.80 50.95
C GLU A 96 14.81 -36.79 51.36
N PRO A 97 15.49 -36.53 52.50
CA PRO A 97 16.88 -36.90 52.66
C PRO A 97 17.10 -38.19 53.47
N ALA A 98 18.28 -38.79 53.28
CA ALA A 98 18.86 -39.73 54.21
C ALA A 98 19.25 -39.02 55.52
N GLY A 99 18.89 -39.58 56.67
CA GLY A 99 19.24 -39.07 57.99
C GLY A 99 19.13 -40.14 59.07
N GLU A 100 20.29 -40.61 59.50
CA GLU A 100 20.61 -41.56 60.56
C GLU A 100 20.39 -40.99 61.98
N GLN A 101 20.43 -41.89 62.99
CA GLN A 101 20.41 -41.73 64.48
C GLN A 101 19.06 -42.17 65.10
N SER A 102 18.95 -43.13 66.03
CA SER A 102 19.87 -43.79 66.98
C SER A 102 19.43 -45.22 67.26
#